data_AF-A0A2E7N791-F1
#
_entry.id   AF-A0A2E7N791-F1
#
_cell.length_a   1.000
_cell.length_b   1.000
_cell.length_c   1.000
_cell.angle_alpha   90.00
_cell.angle_beta   90.00
_cell.angle_gamma   90.00
#
_symmetry.space_group_name_H-M   'P 1'
#
loop_
_entity.id
_entity.type
_entity.pdbx_description
1 polymer ?
#
loop_
_entity_poly.entity_id
_entity_poly.type
_entity_poly.pdbx_seq_one_letter_code
_entity_poly.pdbx_strand_id
1 'polypeptide(L)'
;SGDPESAQSAAATNADMLAHWIDQLIERFQAIRDGLLDDEARFAPDGVLANSFVQAWEQRARLEAGVADRRPENSDYSPIPSSSESMMGLFFGSKIAKVMGGGKEKKKDPTEYDRRRL
;
A
#
# COMPACT_ATOMS: atom_id res chain seq x y z
N SER A 1 14.00 10.94 15.60
CA SER A 1 13.07 12.02 15.98
C SER A 1 13.67 13.33 15.50
N GLY A 2 12.91 14.15 14.78
CA GLY A 2 13.37 15.49 14.36
C GLY A 2 13.24 16.47 15.53
N ASP A 3 14.18 17.39 15.68
CA ASP A 3 14.05 18.46 16.66
C ASP A 3 12.93 19.44 16.25
N PRO A 4 12.32 20.15 17.20
CA PRO A 4 11.22 21.07 16.91
C PRO A 4 11.58 22.22 15.96
N GLU A 5 12.83 22.70 16.00
CA GLU A 5 13.30 23.82 15.18
C GLU A 5 13.40 23.42 13.70
N SER A 6 13.94 22.23 13.44
CA SER A 6 13.99 21.60 12.12
C SER A 6 12.59 21.38 11.55
N ALA A 7 11.65 20.90 12.36
CA ALA A 7 10.26 20.72 11.94
C ALA A 7 9.57 22.04 11.63
N GLN A 8 9.78 23.07 12.45
CA GLN A 8 9.25 24.42 12.23
C GLN A 8 9.81 25.04 10.94
N SER A 9 11.12 24.93 10.72
CA SER A 9 11.78 25.45 9.52
C SER A 9 11.27 24.74 8.24
N ALA A 10 11.13 23.42 8.29
CA ALA A 10 10.56 22.64 7.20
C ALA A 10 9.09 23.03 6.92
N ALA A 11 8.31 23.28 7.98
CA ALA A 11 6.92 23.72 7.83
C ALA A 11 6.81 25.12 7.25
N ALA A 12 7.63 26.07 7.72
CA ALA A 12 7.64 27.45 7.23
C ALA A 12 8.02 27.54 5.74
N THR A 13 8.96 26.70 5.29
CA THR A 13 9.41 26.66 3.89
C THR A 13 8.32 26.16 2.93
N ASN A 14 7.32 25.45 3.44
CA ASN A 14 6.34 24.72 2.62
C ASN A 14 4.90 24.92 3.10
N ALA A 15 4.62 26.08 3.70
CA ALA A 15 3.40 26.34 4.46
C ALA A 15 2.13 26.15 3.61
N ASP A 16 2.10 26.66 2.39
CA ASP A 16 0.92 26.58 1.51
C ASP A 16 0.58 25.13 1.11
N MET A 17 1.60 24.34 0.77
CA MET A 17 1.38 22.93 0.43
C MET A 17 0.95 22.13 1.67
N LEU A 18 1.53 22.41 2.84
CA LEU A 18 1.11 21.77 4.09
C LEU A 18 -0.33 22.13 4.45
N ALA A 19 -0.72 23.40 4.32
CA ALA A 19 -2.10 23.83 4.53
C ALA A 19 -3.06 23.09 3.58
N HIS A 20 -2.73 23.01 2.29
CA HIS A 20 -3.53 22.26 1.32
C HIS A 20 -3.74 20.79 1.73
N TRP A 21 -2.67 20.09 2.14
CA TRP A 21 -2.79 18.70 2.58
C TRP A 21 -3.56 18.56 3.89
N ILE A 22 -3.44 19.52 4.80
CA ILE A 22 -4.23 19.57 6.04
C ILE A 22 -5.72 19.73 5.70
N ASP A 23 -6.08 20.63 4.77
CA ASP A 23 -7.45 20.82 4.34
C ASP A 23 -8.03 19.53 3.73
N GLN A 24 -7.25 18.85 2.88
CA GLN A 24 -7.65 17.54 2.33
C GLN A 24 -7.85 16.49 3.43
N LEU A 25 -7.02 16.47 4.49
CA LEU A 25 -7.22 15.56 5.62
C LEU A 25 -8.47 15.91 6.42
N ILE A 26 -8.76 17.20 6.64
CA ILE A 26 -9.97 17.66 7.33
C ILE A 26 -11.22 17.20 6.58
N GLU A 27 -11.28 17.41 5.25
CA GLU A 27 -12.39 16.98 4.42
C GLU A 27 -12.64 15.46 4.54
N ARG A 28 -11.56 14.66 4.53
CA ARG A 28 -11.65 13.20 4.68
C ARG A 28 -12.14 12.80 6.07
N PHE A 29 -11.65 13.46 7.12
CA PHE A 29 -12.12 13.19 8.49
C PHE A 29 -13.58 13.57 8.70
N GLN A 30 -14.04 14.65 8.07
CA GLN A 30 -15.45 15.03 8.10
C GLN A 30 -16.32 13.97 7.43
N ALA A 31 -15.94 13.49 6.24
CA ALA A 31 -16.69 12.42 5.55
C ALA A 31 -16.76 11.12 6.38
N ILE A 32 -15.67 10.73 7.04
CA ILE A 32 -15.65 9.58 7.95
C ILE A 32 -16.55 9.83 9.16
N ARG A 33 -16.45 11.01 9.79
CA ARG A 33 -17.28 11.38 10.94
C ARG A 33 -18.77 11.31 10.59
N ASP A 34 -19.16 11.87 9.46
CA ASP A 34 -20.57 11.93 9.06
C ASP A 34 -21.09 10.53 8.74
N GLY A 35 -20.30 9.69 8.05
CA GLY A 35 -20.64 8.28 7.84
C GLY A 35 -20.75 7.48 9.15
N LEU A 36 -19.99 7.84 10.19
CA LEU A 36 -20.11 7.21 11.51
C LEU A 36 -21.37 7.64 12.26
N LEU A 37 -21.86 8.86 12.03
CA LEU A 37 -23.07 9.37 12.68
C LEU A 37 -24.36 8.93 11.97
N ASP A 38 -24.27 8.55 10.71
CA ASP A 38 -25.37 7.98 9.92
C ASP A 38 -25.54 6.48 10.22
N ASP A 39 -26.70 6.09 10.76
CA ASP A 39 -26.97 4.72 11.19
C ASP A 39 -27.05 3.69 10.05
N GLU A 40 -27.45 4.11 8.84
CA GLU A 40 -27.52 3.23 7.68
C GLU A 40 -26.15 3.13 7.00
N ALA A 41 -25.46 4.27 6.83
CA ALA A 41 -24.14 4.30 6.20
C ALA A 41 -23.05 3.65 7.07
N ARG A 42 -23.19 3.64 8.41
CA ARG A 42 -22.23 3.06 9.35
C ARG A 42 -21.90 1.60 9.04
N PHE A 43 -22.89 0.83 8.61
CA PHE A 43 -22.77 -0.61 8.38
C PHE A 43 -22.86 -1.00 6.91
N ALA A 44 -22.94 -0.02 5.99
CA ALA A 44 -23.00 -0.28 4.57
C ALA A 44 -21.66 -0.86 4.06
N PRO A 45 -21.62 -2.10 3.53
CA PRO A 45 -20.38 -2.76 3.12
C PRO A 45 -19.75 -2.12 1.87
N ASP A 46 -20.54 -1.38 1.09
CA ASP A 46 -20.13 -0.59 -0.07
C ASP A 46 -20.19 0.93 0.19
N GLY A 47 -20.43 1.33 1.44
CA GLY A 47 -20.53 2.72 1.86
C GLY A 47 -19.19 3.46 1.92
N VAL A 48 -19.26 4.78 2.17
CA VAL A 48 -18.09 5.66 2.24
C VAL A 48 -17.09 5.20 3.29
N LEU A 49 -17.56 4.70 4.44
CA LEU A 49 -16.70 4.21 5.51
C LEU A 49 -15.95 2.93 5.14
N ALA A 50 -16.67 1.91 4.67
CA ALA A 50 -16.07 0.66 4.24
C ALA A 50 -15.02 0.90 3.15
N ASN A 51 -15.35 1.72 2.14
CA ASN A 51 -14.40 2.10 1.10
C ASN A 51 -13.18 2.86 1.65
N SER A 52 -13.37 3.80 2.57
CA SER A 52 -12.27 4.58 3.16
C SER A 52 -11.31 3.70 3.95
N PHE A 53 -11.82 2.76 4.75
CA PHE A 53 -10.99 1.84 5.54
C PHE A 53 -10.27 0.82 4.68
N VAL A 54 -10.96 0.25 3.68
CA VAL A 54 -10.32 -0.63 2.70
C VAL A 54 -9.18 0.08 1.99
N GLN A 55 -9.42 1.28 1.45
CA GLN A 55 -8.38 2.03 0.75
C GLN A 55 -7.20 2.36 1.68
N ALA A 56 -7.46 2.80 2.91
CA ALA A 56 -6.39 3.08 3.87
C ALA A 56 -5.55 1.82 4.17
N TRP A 57 -6.20 0.67 4.35
CA TRP A 57 -5.51 -0.61 4.55
C TRP A 57 -4.68 -1.02 3.34
N GLU A 58 -5.25 -0.94 2.13
CA GLU A 58 -4.55 -1.30 0.88
C GLU A 58 -3.34 -0.38 0.63
N GLN A 59 -3.49 0.94 0.84
CA GLN A 59 -2.36 1.87 0.70
C GLN A 59 -1.26 1.59 1.73
N ARG A 60 -1.63 1.23 2.96
CA ARG A 60 -0.67 0.82 3.98
C ARG A 60 0.05 -0.47 3.59
N ALA A 61 -0.69 -1.48 3.10
CA ALA A 61 -0.12 -2.74 2.64
C ALA A 61 0.84 -2.53 1.46
N ARG A 62 0.52 -1.63 0.52
CA ARG A 62 1.41 -1.26 -0.59
C ARG A 62 2.68 -0.56 -0.13
N LEU A 63 2.59 0.29 0.89
CA LEU A 63 3.74 0.95 1.49
C LEU A 63 4.66 -0.07 2.18
N GLU A 64 4.09 -1.01 2.94
CA GLU A 64 4.85 -2.06 3.63
C GLU A 64 5.47 -3.07 2.67
N ALA A 65 4.78 -3.40 1.57
CA ALA A 65 5.29 -4.27 0.52
C ALA A 65 6.35 -3.59 -0.37
N GLY A 66 6.65 -2.31 -0.16
CA GLY A 66 7.57 -1.54 -1.03
C GLY A 66 7.02 -1.25 -2.42
N VAL A 67 5.78 -1.67 -2.73
CA VAL A 67 5.11 -1.44 -4.03
C VAL A 67 4.83 0.06 -4.24
N ALA A 68 4.64 0.81 -3.15
CA ALA A 68 4.50 2.26 -3.21
C ALA A 68 5.84 3.01 -3.32
N ASP A 69 6.98 2.31 -3.24
CA ASP A 69 8.30 2.92 -3.46
C ASP A 69 8.53 3.09 -4.97
N ARG A 70 8.21 4.27 -5.50
CA ARG A 70 8.44 4.64 -6.90
C ARG A 70 9.90 4.97 -7.21
N ARG A 71 10.84 4.74 -6.27
CA ARG A 71 12.26 4.83 -6.58
C ARG A 71 12.55 3.86 -7.72
N PRO A 72 13.22 4.30 -8.79
CA PRO A 72 13.48 3.42 -9.93
C PRO A 72 14.23 2.18 -9.43
N GLU A 73 13.71 1.00 -9.79
CA GLU A 73 14.33 -0.32 -9.55
C GLU A 73 15.71 -0.51 -10.22
N ASN A 74 16.27 0.56 -10.77
CA ASN A 74 17.60 0.61 -11.39
C ASN A 74 18.73 0.77 -10.35
N SER A 75 18.52 0.42 -9.09
CA SER A 75 19.66 -0.03 -8.29
C SER A 75 19.86 -1.50 -8.64
N ASP A 76 20.95 -1.82 -9.34
CA ASP A 76 21.42 -3.14 -9.82
C ASP A 76 21.25 -4.30 -8.81
N TYR A 77 20.03 -4.71 -8.51
CA TYR A 77 19.74 -5.89 -7.72
C TYR A 77 19.08 -6.90 -8.65
N SER A 78 19.88 -7.90 -9.07
CA SER A 78 19.29 -9.13 -9.59
C SER A 78 18.30 -9.65 -8.56
N PRO A 79 17.05 -9.98 -8.95
CA PRO A 79 16.05 -10.45 -8.02
C PRO A 79 16.60 -11.67 -7.27
N ILE A 80 16.58 -11.58 -5.94
CA ILE A 80 17.02 -12.68 -5.08
C ILE A 80 16.04 -13.84 -5.33
N PRO A 81 16.53 -15.03 -5.75
CA PRO A 81 15.65 -16.16 -6.02
C PRO A 81 14.89 -16.54 -4.76
N SER A 82 13.60 -16.82 -4.90
CA SER A 82 12.82 -17.33 -3.77
C SER A 82 13.40 -18.66 -3.26
N SER A 83 13.16 -19.00 -1.99
CA SER A 83 13.72 -20.22 -1.39
C SER A 83 13.35 -21.50 -2.15
N SER A 84 12.16 -21.53 -2.77
CA SER A 84 11.72 -22.63 -3.64
C SER A 84 12.46 -22.67 -4.98
N GLU A 85 12.78 -21.53 -5.56
CA GLU A 85 13.56 -21.44 -6.82
C GLU A 85 15.03 -21.80 -6.58
N SER A 86 15.60 -21.40 -5.45
CA SER A 86 16.94 -21.79 -5.02
C SER A 86 17.05 -23.31 -4.83
N MET A 87 16.04 -23.92 -4.19
CA MET A 87 15.99 -25.36 -4.01
C MET A 87 15.81 -26.10 -5.34
N MET A 88 14.89 -25.66 -6.22
CA MET A 88 14.70 -26.30 -7.54
C MET A 88 15.90 -26.12 -8.46
N GLY A 89 16.62 -25.00 -8.38
CA GLY A 89 17.84 -24.75 -9.14
C GLY A 89 18.97 -25.74 -8.80
N LEU A 90 19.03 -26.22 -7.56
CA LEU A 90 20.00 -27.23 -7.11
C LEU A 90 19.67 -28.63 -7.64
N PHE A 91 18.40 -28.98 -7.85
CA PHE A 91 17.98 -30.33 -8.26
C PHE A 91 17.76 -30.50 -9.77
N PHE A 92 17.30 -29.46 -10.48
CA PHE A 92 16.83 -29.60 -11.87
C PHE A 92 17.53 -28.66 -12.87
N GLY A 93 18.47 -27.84 -12.40
CA GLY A 93 19.18 -26.88 -13.22
C GLY A 93 18.32 -25.69 -13.65
N SER A 94 18.98 -24.54 -13.82
CA SER A 94 18.34 -23.22 -14.03
C SER A 94 17.46 -23.12 -15.28
N LYS A 95 17.66 -23.98 -16.30
CA LYS A 95 16.89 -23.97 -17.55
C LYS A 95 15.53 -24.68 -17.44
N ILE A 96 15.39 -25.73 -16.62
CA ILE A 96 14.13 -26.47 -16.46
C ILE A 96 13.22 -25.76 -15.44
N ALA A 97 13.80 -25.22 -14.37
CA ALA A 97 13.08 -24.43 -13.36
C ALA A 97 12.32 -23.23 -13.97
N LYS A 98 12.93 -22.56 -14.96
CA LYS A 98 12.32 -21.41 -15.66
C LYS A 98 11.12 -21.80 -16.54
N VAL A 99 11.09 -23.03 -17.05
CA VAL A 99 10.01 -23.53 -17.93
C VAL A 99 8.83 -24.08 -17.13
N MET A 100 9.08 -24.77 -16.01
CA MET A 100 8.01 -25.26 -15.13
C MET A 100 7.36 -24.16 -14.28
N GLY A 101 8.07 -23.07 -13.98
CA GLY A 101 7.50 -21.88 -13.33
C GLY A 101 6.57 -21.05 -14.23
N GLY A 102 6.35 -21.47 -15.49
CA GLY A 102 5.55 -20.75 -16.49
C GLY A 102 4.03 -20.81 -16.31
N GLY A 103 3.52 -21.48 -15.26
CA GLY A 103 2.12 -21.42 -14.89
C GLY A 103 1.83 -20.21 -14.02
N LYS A 104 1.66 -19.02 -14.61
CA LYS A 104 1.14 -17.87 -13.86
C LYS A 104 -0.37 -18.07 -13.63
N GLU A 105 -0.72 -18.84 -12.60
CA GLU A 105 -1.93 -18.49 -11.86
C GLU A 105 -1.82 -17.01 -11.50
N LYS A 106 -2.89 -16.23 -11.72
CA LYS A 106 -2.94 -14.84 -11.28
C LYS A 106 -2.79 -14.84 -9.77
N LYS A 107 -1.56 -14.72 -9.26
CA LYS A 107 -1.28 -14.53 -7.83
C LYS A 107 -2.12 -13.34 -7.41
N LYS A 108 -3.10 -13.59 -6.54
CA LYS A 108 -3.96 -12.56 -5.94
C LYS A 108 -3.02 -11.50 -5.35
N ASP A 109 -3.24 -10.23 -5.72
CA ASP A 109 -2.42 -9.14 -5.22
C ASP A 109 -2.53 -9.13 -3.68
N PRO A 110 -1.43 -9.35 -2.94
CA PRO A 110 -1.49 -9.38 -1.47
C PRO A 110 -1.84 -8.02 -0.87
N THR A 111 -1.81 -6.95 -1.68
CA THR A 111 -2.17 -5.60 -1.29
C THR A 111 -3.63 -5.23 -1.57
N GLU A 112 -4.40 -6.12 -2.20
CA GLU A 112 -5.83 -5.93 -2.47
C GLU A 112 -6.68 -6.56 -1.35
N TYR A 113 -7.59 -5.79 -0.77
CA TYR A 113 -8.46 -6.27 0.29
C TYR A 113 -9.56 -7.17 -0.28
N ASP A 114 -9.82 -8.30 0.39
CA ASP A 114 -10.93 -9.17 0.01
C ASP A 114 -12.28 -8.63 0.53
N ARG A 115 -12.95 -7.85 -0.33
CA ARG A 115 -14.23 -7.19 0.02
C ARG A 115 -15.38 -8.14 0.36
N ARG A 116 -15.26 -9.44 0.07
CA ARG A 116 -16.25 -10.45 0.50
C ARG A 116 -16.18 -10.74 2.01
N ARG A 117 -15.18 -10.19 2.70
CA ARG A 117 -14.98 -10.32 4.15
C ARG A 117 -15.48 -9.12 4.96
N LEU A 118 -15.99 -8.08 4.29
CA LEU A 118 -16.74 -6.98 4.91
C LEU A 118 -18.12 -7.48 5.33
#